data_AF-R7BQ02-F1
#
_entry.id   AF-R7BQ02-F1
#
_cell.length_a   1.000
_cell.length_b   1.000
_cell.length_c   1.000
_cell.angle_alpha   90.00
_cell.angle_beta   90.00
_cell.angle_gamma   90.00
#
_symmetry.space_group_name_H-M   'P 1'
#
loop_
_entity.id
_entity.type
_entity.pdbx_description
1 polymer ?
#
loop_
_entity_poly.entity_id
_entity_poly.type
_entity_poly.pdbx_seq_one_letter_code
_entity_poly.pdbx_strand_id
1 'polypeptide(L)' 'MKYLYEQIELNNNVFYQAKVPGLLHRQIIDEHAKLGHRFVASIPTLEGANGKTLAFDLVFEVDE' A
#
# COMPACT_ATOMS: atom_id res chain seq x y z
N MET A 1 0.74 14.06 -16.19
CA MET A 1 0.56 12.77 -15.49
C MET A 1 1.47 12.74 -14.29
N LYS A 2 0.91 12.50 -13.11
CA LYS A 2 1.63 12.51 -11.84
C LYS A 2 1.33 11.21 -11.08
N TYR A 3 2.26 10.80 -10.22
CA TYR A 3 2.07 9.68 -9.31
C TYR A 3 1.80 10.18 -7.89
N LEU A 4 0.80 9.58 -7.25
CA LEU A 4 0.52 9.69 -5.82
C LEU A 4 0.92 8.39 -5.13
N TYR A 5 1.41 8.51 -3.90
CA TYR A 5 1.93 7.40 -3.10
C TYR A 5 1.19 7.41 -1.75
N GLU A 6 0.50 6.33 -1.45
CA GLU A 6 -0.19 6.11 -0.18
C GLU A 6 0.51 4.99 0.59
N GLN A 7 1.18 5.33 1.68
CA GLN A 7 1.94 4.35 2.47
C GLN A 7 1.04 3.57 3.42
N ILE A 8 1.26 2.26 3.47
CA ILE A 8 0.58 1.34 4.38
C ILE A 8 1.62 0.62 5.23
N GLU A 9 1.47 0.77 6.54
CA GLU A 9 2.21 -0.03 7.52
C GLU A 9 1.48 -1.34 7.84
N LEU A 10 2.24 -2.41 7.90
CA LEU A 10 1.76 -3.75 8.20
C LEU A 10 1.84 -4.00 9.72
N ASN A 11 0.79 -4.59 10.28
CA ASN A 11 0.84 -5.08 11.65
C ASN A 11 1.80 -6.27 11.71
N ASN A 12 2.85 -6.14 12.52
CA ASN A 12 3.95 -7.11 12.65
C ASN A 12 3.90 -7.90 13.97
N ASN A 13 2.73 -8.00 14.63
CA ASN A 13 2.60 -8.64 15.94
C ASN A 13 2.83 -10.18 15.92
N VAL A 14 2.96 -10.79 14.73
CA VAL A 14 3.27 -12.22 14.56
C VAL A 14 4.62 -12.35 13.89
N PHE A 15 5.56 -13.10 14.46
CA PHE A 15 6.94 -13.20 13.99
C PHE A 15 7.07 -13.48 12.48
N TYR A 16 6.28 -14.42 11.94
CA TYR A 16 6.38 -14.86 10.53
C TYR A 16 5.43 -14.16 9.55
N GLN A 17 4.47 -13.36 10.03
CA GLN A 17 3.44 -12.77 9.17
C GLN A 17 3.24 -11.30 9.46
N ALA A 18 3.13 -10.50 8.41
CA ALA A 18 2.71 -9.11 8.49
C ALA A 18 1.34 -9.01 7.81
N LYS A 19 0.38 -8.33 8.42
CA LYS A 19 -0.98 -8.25 7.89
C LYS A 19 -1.41 -6.79 7.76
N VAL A 20 -2.05 -6.47 6.63
CA VAL A 20 -2.75 -5.19 6.48
C VAL A 20 -3.97 -5.20 7.42
N PRO A 21 -4.07 -4.29 8.38
CA PRO A 21 -5.23 -4.20 9.26
C PRO A 21 -6.53 -4.03 8.46
N GLY A 22 -7.55 -4.83 8.75
CA GLY A 22 -8.90 -4.64 8.20
C GLY A 22 -9.03 -4.60 6.68
N LEU A 23 -8.06 -5.10 5.91
CA LEU A 23 -8.00 -4.94 4.44
C LEU A 23 -7.95 -3.47 3.96
N LEU A 24 -7.39 -2.56 4.77
CA LEU A 24 -7.30 -1.12 4.50
C LEU A 24 -6.79 -0.77 3.09
N HIS A 25 -5.83 -1.52 2.56
CA HIS A 25 -5.33 -1.34 1.19
C HIS A 25 -6.43 -1.34 0.13
N ARG A 26 -7.47 -2.19 0.29
CA ARG A 26 -8.59 -2.23 -0.68
C ARG A 26 -9.46 -0.99 -0.58
N GLN A 27 -9.71 -0.53 0.64
CA GLN A 27 -10.49 0.69 0.89
C GLN A 27 -9.80 1.90 0.26
N ILE A 28 -8.48 2.04 0.44
CA ILE A 28 -7.70 3.12 -0.19
C ILE A 28 -7.80 3.04 -1.72
N ILE A 29 -7.63 1.84 -2.30
CA ILE A 29 -7.77 1.66 -3.76
C ILE A 29 -9.17 2.05 -4.24
N ASP A 30 -10.22 1.63 -3.54
CA ASP A 30 -11.61 1.93 -3.91
C ASP A 30 -11.90 3.44 -3.80
N GLU A 31 -11.39 4.14 -2.78
CA GLU A 31 -11.54 5.59 -2.65
C GLU A 31 -10.79 6.34 -3.78
N HIS A 32 -9.57 5.92 -4.12
CA HIS A 32 -8.82 6.49 -5.24
C HIS A 32 -9.52 6.26 -6.59
N ALA A 33 -10.11 5.08 -6.78
CA ALA A 33 -10.88 4.78 -7.99
C ALA A 33 -12.10 5.70 -8.15
N LYS A 34 -12.79 6.06 -7.06
CA LYS A 34 -13.91 7.03 -7.08
C LYS A 34 -13.48 8.43 -7.51
N LEU A 35 -12.21 8.78 -7.27
CA LEU A 35 -11.61 10.05 -7.67
C LEU A 35 -11.08 10.01 -9.11
N GLY A 36 -11.19 8.88 -9.82
CA GLY A 36 -10.67 8.70 -11.17
C GLY A 36 -9.16 8.38 -11.21
N HIS A 37 -8.52 8.20 -10.06
CA HIS A 37 -7.12 7.79 -9.98
C HIS A 37 -6.98 6.31 -10.38
N ARG A 38 -5.87 5.96 -11.05
CA ARG A 38 -5.61 4.59 -11.52
C ARG A 38 -4.58 3.91 -10.65
N PHE A 39 -4.91 2.77 -10.05
CA PHE A 39 -3.93 1.97 -9.33
C PHE A 39 -2.89 1.38 -10.30
N VAL A 40 -1.61 1.56 -9.98
CA VAL A 40 -0.49 1.17 -10.84
C VAL A 40 0.32 0.03 -10.23
N ALA A 41 0.70 0.17 -8.96
CA ALA A 41 1.62 -0.76 -8.32
C ALA A 41 1.51 -0.73 -6.79
N SER A 42 1.99 -1.81 -6.17
CA SER A 42 2.32 -1.87 -4.74
C SER A 42 3.82 -2.10 -4.61
N ILE A 43 4.52 -1.21 -3.90
CA ILE A 43 5.99 -1.21 -3.81
C ILE A 43 6.40 -1.36 -2.34
N PRO A 44 7.10 -2.44 -1.96
CA PRO A 44 7.69 -2.55 -0.62
C PRO A 44 8.61 -1.36 -0.33
N THR A 45 8.42 -0.72 0.82
CA THR A 45 9.24 0.44 1.25
C THR A 45 10.02 0.18 2.53
N LEU A 46 9.60 -0.82 3.31
CA LEU A 46 10.30 -1.25 4.50
C LEU A 46 10.31 -2.77 4.58
N GLU A 47 11.50 -3.35 4.70
CA GLU A 47 11.70 -4.77 4.98
C GLU A 47 12.31 -4.94 6.38
N GLY A 48 11.74 -5.84 7.16
CA GLY A 48 12.24 -6.27 8.45
C GLY A 48 13.09 -7.54 8.33
N ALA A 49 13.32 -8.18 9.48
CA ALA A 49 14.10 -9.42 9.55
C ALA A 49 13.54 -10.50 8.61
N ASN A 50 14.45 -11.28 8.01
CA ASN A 50 14.13 -12.39 7.10
C ASN A 50 13.35 -11.97 5.83
N GLY A 51 13.56 -10.74 5.32
CA GLY A 51 12.93 -10.26 4.07
C GLY A 51 11.43 -9.99 4.21
N LYS A 52 10.96 -9.80 5.44
CA LYS A 52 9.55 -9.58 5.74
C LYS A 52 9.16 -8.13 5.44
N THR A 53 8.29 -7.88 4.47
CA THR A 53 7.75 -6.53 4.24
C THR A 53 6.97 -6.04 5.47
N LEU A 54 7.28 -4.83 5.93
CA LEU A 54 6.66 -4.15 7.07
C LEU A 54 5.90 -2.89 6.64
N ALA A 55 6.25 -2.31 5.50
CA ALA A 55 5.48 -1.23 4.88
C ALA A 55 5.61 -1.31 3.36
N PHE A 56 4.59 -0.80 2.68
CA PHE A 56 4.59 -0.65 1.22
C PHE A 56 3.77 0.56 0.82
N ASP A 57 4.07 1.11 -0.34
CA ASP A 57 3.28 2.18 -0.95
C ASP A 57 2.30 1.58 -1.95
N LEU A 58 1.08 2.11 -1.98
CA LEU A 58 0.17 2.01 -3.12
C LEU A 58 0.42 3.19 -4.04
N VAL A 59 0.70 2.92 -5.32
CA VAL A 59 0.98 3.94 -6.32
C VAL A 59 -0.22 4.15 -7.20
N PHE A 60 -0.62 5.40 -7.37
CA PHE A 60 -1.73 5.81 -8.22
C PHE A 60 -1.28 6.80 -9.28
N GLU A 61 -1.64 6.58 -10.53
CA GLU A 61 -1.56 7.56 -11.61
C GLU A 61 -2.77 8.49 -11.52
N VAL A 62 -2.51 9.80 -11.60
CA VAL A 62 -3.54 10.83 -11.66
C VAL A 62 -3.36 11.69 -12.90
N ASP A 63 -4.50 11.95 -13.56
CA ASP A 63 -4.60 12.97 -14.60
C ASP A 63 -4.52 14.33 -13.89
N GLU A 64 -3.65 15.21 -14.40
CA GLU A 64 -3.24 16.45 -13.74
C GLU A 64 -4.31 17.54 -13.78
#